data_AF-A0A517Y0N2-F1
#
_entry.id   AF-A0A517Y0N2-F1
#
_cell.length_a   1.000
_cell.length_b   1.000
_cell.length_c   1.000
_cell.angle_alpha   90.00
_cell.angle_beta   90.00
_cell.angle_gamma   90.00
#
_symmetry.space_group_name_H-M   'P 1'
#
loop_
_entity.id
_entity.type
_entity.pdbx_description
1 polymer ?
#
loop_
_entity_poly.entity_id
_entity_poly.type
_entity_poly.pdbx_seq_one_letter_code
_entity_poly.pdbx_strand_id
1 'polypeptide(L)'
;MPIPVVCANCQTRLNAPDAAAGRKVKCPKCQTVMPVPGTAAPAPPPLPPPPAAPSGGTPFDFGGDSPPPPPRRPSGESRPPRPAPDSPDSPDSPPSPPAGGGSAFDFGAAVESGGGGRARGEREDRPRRRRRDEDDAPPADRPRRPRPDDDAPADDDRPRGRRPAAGGGKSPLLWILLGGGLLLLTCCGGGGVVAYIAMGKVKDAAAQVTKKLDDDMKKAAAAQLPPGWTKFEAPDKSVRAAFPAPFPDDAGLSFTTQSVTGAKAWRSQEADWSLTCTVAVVKFRPTSKAADREKDLKLAAGMMNFAAKDAGGPKTVDWLGGQAKETDAKGGVNQDLSVVTRWVVVGNTGYVAIVQHKDKPEAVRTFFNNVEALSK
;
A
#
# COMPACT_ATOMS: atom_id res chain seq x y z
N MET A 1 -42.22 -31.24 -11.60
CA MET A 1 -41.25 -32.32 -11.84
C MET A 1 -39.99 -32.02 -11.04
N PRO A 2 -39.47 -32.92 -10.21
CA PRO A 2 -38.26 -32.64 -9.41
C PRO A 2 -37.03 -32.34 -10.30
N ILE A 3 -36.27 -31.30 -9.97
CA ILE A 3 -35.03 -30.92 -10.66
C ILE A 3 -33.85 -31.68 -10.01
N PRO A 4 -33.12 -32.53 -10.75
CA PRO A 4 -31.96 -33.22 -10.21
C PRO A 4 -30.77 -32.27 -10.08
N VAL A 5 -30.22 -32.14 -8.87
CA VAL A 5 -29.06 -31.30 -8.56
C VAL A 5 -27.96 -32.17 -7.93
N VAL A 6 -26.72 -32.04 -8.41
CA VAL A 6 -25.57 -32.76 -7.86
C VAL A 6 -24.82 -31.86 -6.88
N CYS A 7 -24.52 -32.37 -5.69
CA CYS A 7 -23.75 -31.60 -4.72
C CYS A 7 -22.29 -31.46 -5.12
N ALA A 8 -21.76 -30.24 -5.20
CA ALA A 8 -20.36 -30.01 -5.58
C ALA A 8 -19.34 -30.54 -4.56
N ASN A 9 -19.73 -30.69 -3.28
CA ASN A 9 -18.82 -31.11 -2.21
C ASN A 9 -18.82 -32.63 -2.00
N CYS A 10 -19.99 -33.27 -1.93
CA CYS A 10 -20.12 -34.72 -1.67
C CYS A 10 -20.66 -35.54 -2.84
N GLN A 11 -20.86 -34.92 -4.01
CA GLN A 11 -21.33 -35.55 -5.26
C GLN A 11 -22.66 -36.31 -5.17
N THR A 12 -23.41 -36.13 -4.08
CA THR A 12 -24.73 -36.76 -3.91
C THR A 12 -25.77 -36.08 -4.79
N ARG A 13 -26.56 -36.89 -5.50
CA ARG A 13 -27.72 -36.43 -6.28
C ARG A 13 -28.89 -36.13 -5.34
N LEU A 14 -29.47 -34.95 -5.49
CA LEU A 14 -30.60 -34.44 -4.72
C LEU A 14 -31.72 -34.03 -5.68
N ASN A 15 -32.96 -34.21 -5.26
CA ASN A 15 -34.13 -33.79 -6.02
C ASN A 15 -34.69 -32.53 -5.39
N ALA A 16 -34.54 -31.38 -6.06
CA ALA A 16 -35.09 -30.12 -5.61
C ALA A 16 -36.54 -29.96 -6.13
N PRO A 17 -37.47 -29.43 -5.33
CA PRO A 17 -38.80 -29.07 -5.82
C PRO A 17 -38.72 -27.90 -6.80
N ASP A 18 -39.61 -27.83 -7.79
CA ASP A 18 -39.64 -26.75 -8.79
C ASP A 18 -39.72 -25.35 -8.17
N ALA A 19 -40.41 -25.22 -7.03
CA ALA A 19 -40.48 -23.96 -6.28
C ALA A 19 -39.12 -23.46 -5.75
N ALA A 20 -38.11 -24.33 -5.73
CA ALA A 20 -36.74 -23.98 -5.35
C ALA A 20 -35.85 -23.62 -6.56
N ALA A 21 -36.37 -23.65 -7.80
CA ALA A 21 -35.65 -23.20 -8.98
C ALA A 21 -35.14 -21.75 -8.79
N GLY A 22 -33.84 -21.52 -8.96
CA GLY A 22 -33.20 -20.23 -8.71
C GLY A 22 -32.98 -19.87 -7.23
N ARG A 23 -33.41 -20.70 -6.28
CA ARG A 23 -33.14 -20.52 -4.85
C ARG A 23 -31.93 -21.34 -4.39
N LYS A 24 -31.36 -20.98 -3.24
CA LYS A 24 -30.27 -21.72 -2.60
C LYS A 24 -30.84 -22.82 -1.70
N VAL A 25 -30.42 -24.07 -1.89
CA VAL A 25 -30.80 -25.23 -1.07
C VAL A 25 -29.60 -25.81 -0.33
N LYS A 26 -29.81 -26.41 0.84
CA LYS A 26 -28.76 -27.08 1.63
C LYS A 26 -28.70 -28.56 1.30
N CYS A 27 -27.50 -29.10 1.11
CA CYS A 27 -27.30 -30.54 0.96
C CYS A 27 -27.56 -31.25 2.31
N PRO A 28 -28.40 -32.29 2.38
CA PRO A 28 -28.67 -33.02 3.63
C PRO A 28 -27.47 -33.83 4.14
N LYS A 29 -26.47 -34.14 3.30
CA LYS A 29 -25.27 -34.92 3.72
C LYS A 29 -24.13 -34.07 4.26
N CYS A 30 -23.82 -32.94 3.62
CA CYS A 30 -22.65 -32.12 3.97
C CYS A 30 -23.03 -30.68 4.37
N GLN A 31 -24.33 -30.35 4.42
CA GLN A 31 -24.88 -29.03 4.79
C GLN A 31 -24.42 -27.84 3.91
N THR A 32 -23.68 -28.11 2.82
CA THR A 32 -23.25 -27.08 1.86
C THR A 32 -24.46 -26.47 1.15
N VAL A 33 -24.50 -25.13 1.11
CA VAL A 33 -25.55 -24.34 0.43
C VAL A 33 -25.19 -24.21 -1.06
N MET A 34 -26.11 -24.56 -1.96
CA MET A 34 -25.89 -24.57 -3.40
C MET A 34 -27.07 -23.96 -4.16
N PRO A 35 -26.84 -23.21 -5.25
CA PRO A 35 -27.92 -22.71 -6.09
C PRO A 35 -28.56 -23.85 -6.90
N VAL A 36 -29.89 -23.93 -6.90
CA VAL A 36 -30.63 -24.80 -7.83
C VAL A 36 -30.69 -24.10 -9.18
N PRO A 37 -30.26 -24.76 -10.29
CA PRO A 37 -30.40 -24.19 -11.62
C PRO A 37 -31.85 -23.80 -11.86
N GLY A 38 -32.10 -22.50 -12.02
CA GLY A 38 -33.41 -22.04 -12.45
C GLY A 38 -33.62 -22.44 -13.89
N THR A 39 -34.83 -22.90 -14.23
CA THR A 39 -35.27 -22.91 -15.62
C THR A 39 -35.04 -21.50 -16.14
N ALA A 40 -34.06 -21.33 -17.03
CA ALA A 40 -33.75 -20.03 -17.60
C ALA A 40 -35.08 -19.45 -18.10
N ALA A 41 -35.45 -18.29 -17.56
CA ALA A 41 -36.61 -17.56 -18.07
C ALA A 41 -36.44 -17.53 -19.60
N PRO A 42 -37.47 -17.93 -20.38
CA PRO A 42 -37.37 -17.98 -21.83
C PRO A 42 -36.75 -16.66 -22.28
N ALA A 43 -35.64 -16.78 -23.00
CA ALA A 43 -34.86 -15.62 -23.42
C ALA A 43 -35.83 -14.60 -24.01
N PRO A 44 -35.79 -13.33 -23.56
CA PRO A 44 -36.64 -12.31 -24.15
C PRO A 44 -36.49 -12.39 -25.67
N PRO A 45 -37.59 -12.34 -26.43
CA PRO A 45 -37.53 -12.44 -27.89
C PRO A 45 -36.44 -11.49 -28.38
N PRO A 46 -35.60 -11.94 -29.33
CA PRO A 46 -34.48 -11.13 -29.81
C PRO A 46 -35.02 -9.75 -30.15
N LEU A 47 -34.46 -8.73 -29.48
CA LEU A 47 -34.77 -7.34 -29.80
C LEU A 47 -34.65 -7.20 -31.32
N PRO A 48 -35.61 -6.52 -31.98
CA PRO A 48 -35.50 -6.25 -33.41
C PRO A 48 -34.11 -5.65 -33.65
N PRO A 49 -33.42 -6.06 -34.74
CA PRO A 49 -32.10 -5.54 -35.04
C PRO A 49 -32.19 -4.00 -34.96
N PRO A 50 -31.25 -3.35 -34.25
CA PRO A 50 -31.24 -1.89 -34.19
C PRO A 50 -31.33 -1.37 -35.63
N PRO A 51 -32.22 -0.39 -35.91
CA PRO A 51 -32.35 0.18 -37.24
C PRO A 51 -30.94 0.49 -37.74
N ALA A 52 -30.62 -0.04 -38.93
CA ALA A 52 -29.31 0.10 -39.55
C ALA A 52 -28.86 1.55 -39.36
N ALA A 53 -27.79 1.75 -38.58
CA ALA A 53 -27.22 3.07 -38.42
C ALA A 53 -27.04 3.63 -39.84
N PRO A 54 -27.56 4.84 -40.13
CA PRO A 54 -27.31 5.45 -41.43
C PRO A 54 -25.81 5.41 -41.60
N SER A 55 -25.36 4.82 -42.71
CA SER A 55 -23.97 4.82 -43.12
C SER A 55 -23.56 6.27 -43.24
N GLY A 56 -23.07 6.81 -42.13
CA GLY A 56 -22.54 8.14 -42.04
C GLY A 56 -21.37 8.16 -42.99
N GLY A 57 -21.59 8.75 -44.17
CA GLY A 57 -20.52 9.28 -44.97
C GLY A 57 -19.63 10.06 -44.02
N THR A 58 -18.37 9.66 -43.95
CA THR A 58 -17.34 10.42 -43.28
C THR A 58 -17.43 11.86 -43.77
N PRO A 59 -17.69 12.87 -42.92
CA PRO A 59 -17.60 14.28 -43.31
C PRO A 59 -16.18 14.72 -43.67
N PHE A 60 -15.22 13.78 -43.68
CA PHE A 60 -13.82 13.96 -43.96
C PHE A 60 -13.35 12.93 -44.99
N ASP A 61 -14.05 12.85 -46.12
CA ASP A 61 -13.51 12.24 -47.33
C ASP A 61 -12.71 13.32 -48.09
N PHE A 62 -11.42 13.45 -47.78
CA PHE A 62 -10.45 14.27 -48.52
C PHE A 62 -10.02 13.56 -49.83
N GLY A 63 -11.00 13.09 -50.60
CA GLY A 63 -10.83 12.33 -51.85
C GLY A 63 -10.58 13.19 -53.09
N GLY A 64 -10.07 14.41 -52.97
CA GLY A 64 -9.82 15.28 -54.11
C GLY A 64 -8.60 16.17 -53.90
N ASP A 65 -7.60 15.99 -54.76
CA ASP A 65 -6.48 16.90 -55.00
C ASP A 65 -5.51 17.11 -53.83
N SER A 66 -4.65 16.11 -53.60
CA SER A 66 -3.33 16.40 -53.02
C SER A 66 -2.57 17.32 -54.00
N PRO A 67 -2.27 18.58 -53.64
CA PRO A 67 -1.43 19.42 -54.48
C PRO A 67 -0.06 18.76 -54.66
N PRO A 68 0.56 18.91 -55.84
CA PRO A 68 1.88 18.34 -56.10
C PRO A 68 2.88 18.81 -55.04
N PRO A 69 3.82 17.95 -54.63
CA PRO A 69 4.82 18.32 -53.62
C PRO A 69 5.55 19.58 -54.08
N PRO A 70 5.78 20.56 -53.19
CA PRO A 70 6.48 21.78 -53.56
C PRO A 70 7.88 21.42 -54.09
N PRO A 71 8.37 22.11 -55.14
CA PRO A 71 9.69 21.85 -55.68
C PRO A 71 10.72 21.97 -54.56
N ARG A 72 11.59 20.95 -54.45
CA ARG A 72 12.70 20.95 -53.51
C ARG A 72 13.52 22.22 -53.73
N ARG A 73 13.52 23.12 -52.75
CA ARG A 73 14.40 24.29 -52.76
C ARG A 73 15.85 23.81 -52.87
N PRO A 74 16.65 24.33 -53.82
CA PRO A 74 18.06 24.03 -53.89
C PRO A 74 18.74 24.46 -52.60
N SER A 75 19.40 23.50 -51.95
CA SER A 75 20.24 23.70 -50.77
C SER A 75 21.45 24.52 -51.18
N GLY A 76 21.38 25.84 -51.04
CA GLY A 76 22.51 26.70 -51.40
C GLY A 76 22.15 28.16 -51.45
N GLU A 77 21.64 28.73 -50.35
CA GLU A 77 21.71 30.18 -50.21
C GLU A 77 21.90 30.58 -48.75
N SER A 78 23.10 31.07 -48.49
CA SER A 78 23.58 31.63 -47.22
C SER A 78 22.62 32.73 -46.75
N ARG A 79 21.83 32.45 -45.70
CA ARG A 79 21.06 33.49 -45.05
C ARG A 79 22.02 34.55 -44.49
N PRO A 80 21.80 35.85 -44.76
CA PRO A 80 22.53 36.92 -44.09
C PRO A 80 22.20 36.91 -42.58
N PRO A 81 23.12 37.40 -41.73
CA PRO A 81 22.94 37.40 -40.29
C PRO A 81 21.69 38.20 -39.91
N ARG A 82 20.88 37.60 -39.03
CA ARG A 82 19.68 38.21 -38.47
C ARG A 82 20.09 39.47 -37.68
N PRO A 83 19.51 40.66 -37.93
CA PRO A 83 19.75 41.82 -37.10
C PRO A 83 19.31 41.54 -35.67
N ALA A 84 20.13 41.97 -34.71
CA ALA A 84 19.89 41.80 -33.29
C ALA A 84 18.56 42.46 -32.89
N PRO A 85 17.76 41.84 -32.01
CA PRO A 85 16.59 42.50 -31.45
C PRO A 85 17.04 43.68 -30.60
N ASP A 86 16.51 44.86 -30.91
CA ASP A 86 16.64 46.07 -30.10
C ASP A 86 16.03 45.80 -28.71
N SER A 87 16.88 45.84 -27.69
CA SER A 87 16.49 45.75 -26.28
C SER A 87 15.79 47.05 -25.86
N PRO A 88 14.53 47.02 -25.39
CA PRO A 88 13.97 48.15 -24.68
C PRO A 88 14.60 48.24 -23.29
N ASP A 89 15.10 49.43 -22.98
CA ASP A 89 15.65 49.86 -21.70
C ASP A 89 14.81 49.38 -20.50
N SER A 90 15.39 48.50 -19.68
CA SER A 90 14.97 48.32 -18.30
C SER A 90 16.04 48.94 -17.40
N PRO A 91 15.76 50.09 -16.74
CA PRO A 91 16.61 50.57 -15.67
C PRO A 91 16.50 49.65 -14.46
N ASP A 92 17.58 49.58 -13.69
CA ASP A 92 17.74 48.86 -12.41
C ASP A 92 17.98 47.35 -12.49
N SER A 93 19.18 47.00 -12.95
CA SER A 93 19.87 45.78 -12.50
C SER A 93 21.10 46.15 -11.65
N PRO A 94 21.24 45.58 -10.43
CA PRO A 94 22.39 45.84 -9.56
C PRO A 94 23.71 45.30 -10.16
N PRO A 95 24.87 45.87 -9.76
CA PRO A 95 26.16 45.57 -10.38
C PRO A 95 26.55 44.10 -10.20
N SER A 96 26.90 43.47 -11.32
CA SER A 96 27.46 42.12 -11.37
C SER A 96 28.87 42.06 -10.77
N PRO A 97 29.25 40.95 -10.10
CA PRO A 97 30.60 40.76 -9.56
C PRO A 97 31.65 40.58 -10.68
N PRO A 98 32.92 40.92 -10.41
CA PRO A 98 33.97 40.90 -11.42
C PRO A 98 34.33 39.48 -11.88
N ALA A 99 34.47 39.38 -13.20
CA ALA A 99 34.84 38.20 -13.96
C ALA A 99 36.21 37.63 -13.53
N GLY A 100 36.22 36.32 -13.27
CA GLY A 100 37.44 35.55 -13.04
C GLY A 100 37.35 34.19 -13.73
N GLY A 101 38.11 34.07 -14.83
CA GLY A 101 38.86 32.86 -15.17
C GLY A 101 38.08 31.65 -15.65
N GLY A 102 38.21 31.35 -16.94
CA GLY A 102 37.60 30.20 -17.58
C GLY A 102 38.06 28.84 -17.02
N SER A 103 37.30 27.81 -17.36
CA SER A 103 37.86 26.59 -17.96
C SER A 103 36.70 25.74 -18.46
N ALA A 104 36.87 25.27 -19.69
CA ALA A 104 36.02 24.29 -20.32
C ALA A 104 36.10 22.97 -19.54
N PHE A 105 34.94 22.42 -19.14
CA PHE A 105 34.84 21.01 -18.79
C PHE A 105 33.58 20.41 -19.40
N ASP A 106 33.85 19.70 -20.49
CA ASP A 106 33.19 18.52 -21.01
C ASP A 106 32.77 17.57 -19.87
N PHE A 107 31.50 17.16 -19.82
CA PHE A 107 31.03 16.04 -19.00
C PHE A 107 30.26 15.05 -19.87
N GLY A 108 30.98 14.46 -20.82
CA GLY A 108 30.65 13.19 -21.42
C GLY A 108 31.34 12.03 -20.69
N ALA A 109 30.52 11.09 -20.21
CA ALA A 109 30.80 9.66 -20.07
C ALA A 109 31.72 9.12 -18.94
N ALA A 110 31.36 7.90 -18.52
CA ALA A 110 32.09 6.92 -17.72
C ALA A 110 32.05 7.06 -16.18
N VAL A 111 31.01 6.46 -15.57
CA VAL A 111 31.14 5.81 -14.26
C VAL A 111 31.38 4.33 -14.51
N GLU A 112 32.65 3.92 -14.41
CA GLU A 112 33.07 2.56 -14.10
C GLU A 112 34.00 2.59 -12.88
N SER A 113 33.75 1.64 -11.97
CA SER A 113 34.71 1.01 -11.06
C SER A 113 35.53 1.89 -10.09
N GLY A 114 34.99 2.09 -8.89
CA GLY A 114 35.79 2.40 -7.71
C GLY A 114 36.50 1.15 -7.18
N GLY A 115 37.73 0.93 -7.63
CA GLY A 115 38.74 0.08 -7.02
C GLY A 115 39.73 0.91 -6.20
N GLY A 116 40.19 0.36 -5.07
CA GLY A 116 40.93 1.07 -4.03
C GLY A 116 42.32 1.59 -4.42
N GLY A 117 42.84 2.50 -3.60
CA GLY A 117 44.21 2.99 -3.73
C GLY A 117 44.54 4.02 -2.64
N ARG A 118 45.26 3.58 -1.61
CA ARG A 118 45.90 4.43 -0.60
C ARG A 118 47.16 5.07 -1.17
N ALA A 119 47.32 6.39 -1.01
CA ALA A 119 48.60 7.11 -0.85
C ALA A 119 48.24 8.58 -0.54
N ARG A 120 48.43 9.10 0.68
CA ARG A 120 49.68 9.61 1.27
C ARG A 120 50.34 10.69 0.40
N GLY A 121 50.13 11.95 0.78
CA GLY A 121 50.96 13.08 0.35
C GLY A 121 50.32 14.42 0.69
N GLU A 122 50.97 15.16 1.61
CA GLU A 122 51.13 16.63 1.63
C GLU A 122 49.87 17.48 1.94
N ARG A 123 49.71 18.02 3.15
CA ARG A 123 50.31 19.23 3.76
C ARG A 123 50.16 20.52 2.93
N GLU A 124 49.64 21.53 3.63
CA GLU A 124 49.74 22.99 3.38
C GLU A 124 48.79 23.60 2.35
N ASP A 125 47.60 24.02 2.80
CA ASP A 125 47.28 25.46 2.89
C ASP A 125 45.91 25.67 3.55
N ARG A 126 45.89 26.18 4.79
CA ARG A 126 44.65 26.56 5.49
C ARG A 126 44.72 28.04 5.89
N PRO A 127 44.25 28.96 5.04
CA PRO A 127 44.19 30.36 5.40
C PRO A 127 43.03 30.64 6.36
N ARG A 128 43.43 31.07 7.57
CA ARG A 128 42.94 32.24 8.31
C ARG A 128 41.43 32.44 8.47
N ARG A 129 40.99 32.15 9.70
CA ARG A 129 39.95 32.86 10.46
C ARG A 129 39.95 34.37 10.15
N ARG A 130 38.83 34.89 9.65
CA ARG A 130 38.30 36.23 9.97
C ARG A 130 36.97 35.99 10.68
N ARG A 131 36.94 36.17 12.00
CA ARG A 131 36.39 37.36 12.68
C ARG A 131 34.99 37.71 12.18
N ARG A 132 34.01 37.24 12.93
CA ARG A 132 32.79 37.98 13.19
C ARG A 132 32.54 37.92 14.71
N ASP A 133 33.26 38.82 15.37
CA ASP A 133 32.75 39.67 16.46
C ASP A 133 31.36 40.20 16.01
N GLU A 134 30.29 40.39 16.77
CA GLU A 134 29.95 40.51 18.18
C GLU A 134 28.44 40.24 18.26
N ASP A 135 27.96 39.62 19.32
CA ASP A 135 26.73 40.02 20.05
C ASP A 135 26.51 39.02 21.19
N ASP A 136 27.13 39.37 22.32
CA ASP A 136 26.94 38.80 23.64
C ASP A 136 25.49 38.97 24.10
N ALA A 137 24.73 37.88 24.12
CA ALA A 137 23.57 37.75 24.99
C ALA A 137 23.81 36.54 25.92
N PRO A 138 23.93 36.73 27.24
CA PRO A 138 24.12 35.62 28.16
C PRO A 138 22.85 34.73 28.14
N PRO A 139 22.96 33.41 27.89
CA PRO A 139 21.80 32.55 28.00
C PRO A 139 21.38 32.48 29.48
N ALA A 140 20.18 32.99 29.75
CA ALA A 140 19.51 32.84 31.02
C ALA A 140 19.46 31.37 31.44
N ASP A 141 19.73 31.15 32.73
CA ASP A 141 19.63 29.88 33.46
C ASP A 141 18.39 29.09 33.03
N ARG A 142 18.61 28.05 32.21
CA ARG A 142 17.60 27.03 31.96
C ARG A 142 17.73 25.98 33.06
N PRO A 143 16.74 25.82 33.96
CA PRO A 143 16.82 24.86 35.04
C PRO A 143 17.01 23.46 34.46
N ARG A 144 18.08 22.79 34.90
CA ARG A 144 18.35 21.38 34.62
C ARG A 144 17.13 20.57 35.04
N ARG A 145 16.46 19.95 34.07
CA ARG A 145 15.45 18.92 34.38
C ARG A 145 16.15 17.79 35.16
N PRO A 146 15.62 17.38 36.31
CA PRO A 146 16.09 16.19 37.02
C PRO A 146 16.05 14.99 36.08
N ARG A 147 17.15 14.24 36.03
CA ARG A 147 17.14 12.90 35.44
C ARG A 147 16.20 12.05 36.30
N PRO A 148 15.27 11.29 35.70
CA PRO A 148 14.55 10.26 36.43
C PRO A 148 15.56 9.22 36.93
N ASP A 149 15.56 8.99 38.24
CA ASP A 149 16.35 7.95 38.87
C ASP A 149 15.82 6.57 38.41
N ASP A 150 16.71 5.80 37.79
CA ASP A 150 16.53 4.41 37.37
C ASP A 150 16.55 3.48 38.59
N ASP A 151 15.57 3.58 39.48
CA ASP A 151 15.32 2.60 40.54
C ASP A 151 14.20 1.64 40.11
N ALA A 152 14.55 0.70 39.23
CA ALA A 152 13.74 -0.50 39.01
C ALA A 152 14.26 -1.62 39.92
N PRO A 153 13.50 -2.03 40.96
CA PRO A 153 13.88 -3.12 41.85
C PRO A 153 13.91 -4.45 41.09
N ALA A 154 14.95 -5.21 41.41
CA ALA A 154 15.18 -6.57 40.93
C ALA A 154 14.21 -7.55 41.61
N ASP A 155 13.00 -7.66 41.06
CA ASP A 155 12.05 -8.76 41.30
C ASP A 155 12.15 -9.72 40.09
N ASP A 156 12.09 -11.04 40.16
CA ASP A 156 11.96 -11.95 41.27
C ASP A 156 12.24 -13.37 40.73
N ASP A 157 12.79 -14.21 41.61
CA ASP A 157 12.53 -15.64 41.74
C ASP A 157 12.48 -16.55 40.50
N ARG A 158 13.67 -17.01 40.09
CA ARG A 158 13.82 -18.28 39.36
C ARG A 158 13.77 -19.46 40.35
N PRO A 159 12.80 -20.39 40.26
CA PRO A 159 12.61 -21.40 41.30
C PRO A 159 13.77 -22.41 41.36
N ARG A 160 14.35 -22.51 42.57
CA ARG A 160 15.38 -23.51 42.93
C ARG A 160 14.78 -24.92 42.93
N GLY A 161 15.45 -25.82 42.21
CA GLY A 161 15.12 -27.25 42.21
C GLY A 161 15.22 -27.87 43.61
N ARG A 162 14.11 -28.42 44.10
CA ARG A 162 14.09 -29.24 45.31
C ARG A 162 14.36 -30.71 44.95
N ARG A 163 15.37 -31.26 45.65
CA ARG A 163 15.73 -32.68 45.68
C ARG A 163 14.63 -33.51 46.36
N PRO A 164 14.44 -34.79 46.00
CA PRO A 164 13.55 -35.69 46.71
C PRO A 164 14.20 -36.17 48.02
N ALA A 165 13.53 -35.97 49.16
CA ALA A 165 13.89 -36.57 50.44
C ALA A 165 12.91 -37.70 50.76
N ALA A 166 13.48 -38.85 51.10
CA ALA A 166 12.81 -40.07 51.48
C ALA A 166 12.32 -40.05 52.94
N GLY A 167 11.25 -40.78 53.20
CA GLY A 167 11.05 -41.55 54.45
C GLY A 167 10.26 -40.89 55.58
N GLY A 168 9.21 -41.58 56.04
CA GLY A 168 8.73 -41.46 57.43
C GLY A 168 7.22 -41.57 57.65
N GLY A 169 6.77 -42.74 58.11
CA GLY A 169 5.60 -42.88 59.00
C GLY A 169 4.20 -42.77 58.39
N LYS A 170 3.64 -43.89 57.93
CA LYS A 170 2.21 -44.02 57.60
C LYS A 170 1.38 -44.08 58.90
N SER A 171 0.88 -42.93 59.35
CA SER A 171 -0.24 -42.87 60.30
C SER A 171 -1.54 -43.14 59.55
N PRO A 172 -2.31 -44.21 59.86
CA PRO A 172 -3.59 -44.50 59.21
C PRO A 172 -4.67 -43.45 59.54
N LEU A 173 -4.46 -42.62 60.56
CA LEU A 173 -5.37 -41.52 60.90
C LEU A 173 -5.27 -40.35 59.91
N LEU A 174 -4.06 -40.09 59.38
CA LEU A 174 -3.86 -39.03 58.39
C LEU A 174 -4.54 -39.39 57.05
N TRP A 175 -4.58 -40.68 56.68
CA TRP A 175 -5.30 -41.16 55.50
C TRP A 175 -6.82 -41.12 55.63
N ILE A 176 -7.37 -41.18 56.85
CA ILE A 176 -8.81 -41.02 57.10
C ILE A 176 -9.20 -39.52 57.08
N LEU A 177 -8.34 -38.62 57.55
CA LEU A 177 -8.56 -37.17 57.42
C LEU A 177 -8.30 -36.65 56.00
N LEU A 178 -7.28 -37.15 55.29
CA LEU A 178 -7.07 -36.84 53.87
C LEU A 178 -8.12 -37.53 52.98
N GLY A 179 -8.50 -38.78 53.29
CA GLY A 179 -9.50 -39.52 52.52
C GLY A 179 -10.92 -39.01 52.76
N GLY A 180 -11.28 -38.69 54.01
CA GLY A 180 -12.56 -38.09 54.37
C GLY A 180 -12.65 -36.63 53.94
N GLY A 181 -11.56 -35.87 54.07
CA GLY A 181 -11.46 -34.50 53.55
C GLY A 181 -11.54 -34.46 52.03
N LEU A 182 -10.87 -35.37 51.31
CA LEU A 182 -10.95 -35.46 49.85
C LEU A 182 -12.31 -35.95 49.39
N LEU A 183 -12.97 -36.86 50.11
CA LEU A 183 -14.34 -37.32 49.80
C LEU A 183 -15.37 -36.21 50.05
N LEU A 184 -15.25 -35.45 51.14
CA LEU A 184 -16.12 -34.29 51.41
C LEU A 184 -15.85 -33.15 50.43
N LEU A 185 -14.59 -32.92 50.06
CA LEU A 185 -14.20 -31.92 49.06
C LEU A 185 -14.56 -32.36 47.64
N THR A 186 -14.62 -33.65 47.31
CA THR A 186 -15.13 -34.13 46.01
C THR A 186 -16.65 -34.19 45.96
N CYS A 187 -17.31 -34.55 47.05
CA CYS A 187 -18.77 -34.64 47.12
C CYS A 187 -19.45 -33.27 47.26
N CYS A 188 -18.85 -32.31 47.98
CA CYS A 188 -19.41 -30.97 48.20
C CYS A 188 -18.62 -29.83 47.53
N GLY A 189 -17.32 -30.00 47.25
CA GLY A 189 -16.47 -29.00 46.59
C GLY A 189 -16.11 -29.31 45.12
N GLY A 190 -16.24 -30.57 44.68
CA GLY A 190 -15.79 -31.03 43.37
C GLY A 190 -16.65 -30.49 42.23
N GLY A 191 -17.94 -30.32 42.48
CA GLY A 191 -18.86 -29.66 41.54
C GLY A 191 -18.45 -28.21 41.25
N GLY A 192 -17.95 -27.48 42.26
CA GLY A 192 -17.48 -26.11 42.10
C GLY A 192 -16.23 -25.99 41.22
N VAL A 193 -15.26 -26.90 41.39
CA VAL A 193 -14.02 -26.89 40.59
C VAL A 193 -14.29 -27.28 39.14
N VAL A 194 -15.15 -28.29 38.90
CA VAL A 194 -15.55 -28.67 37.54
C VAL A 194 -16.35 -27.56 36.86
N ALA A 195 -17.28 -26.90 37.58
CA ALA A 195 -18.00 -25.75 37.07
C ALA A 195 -17.07 -24.56 36.77
N TYR A 196 -16.07 -24.31 37.61
CA TYR A 196 -15.08 -23.24 37.41
C TYR A 196 -14.21 -23.49 36.17
N ILE A 197 -13.72 -24.72 35.97
CA ILE A 197 -12.95 -25.09 34.79
C ILE A 197 -13.83 -25.04 33.52
N ALA A 198 -15.09 -25.47 33.61
CA ALA A 198 -16.04 -25.36 32.50
C ALA A 198 -16.32 -23.90 32.14
N MET A 199 -16.51 -23.01 33.12
CA MET A 199 -16.69 -21.58 32.88
C MET A 199 -15.43 -20.90 32.28
N GLY A 200 -14.23 -21.36 32.63
CA GLY A 200 -12.98 -20.87 32.01
C GLY A 200 -12.95 -21.11 30.50
N LYS A 201 -13.27 -22.34 30.06
CA LYS A 201 -13.30 -22.68 28.62
C LYS A 201 -14.39 -21.93 27.84
N VAL A 202 -15.51 -21.62 28.49
CA VAL A 202 -16.58 -20.82 27.88
C VAL A 202 -16.13 -19.38 27.66
N LYS A 203 -15.36 -18.79 28.58
CA LYS A 203 -14.80 -17.43 28.40
C LYS A 203 -13.81 -17.36 27.24
N ASP A 204 -12.94 -18.35 27.09
CA ASP A 204 -11.99 -18.41 25.97
C ASP A 204 -12.72 -18.58 24.63
N ALA A 205 -13.73 -19.44 24.59
CA ALA A 205 -14.57 -19.61 23.40
C ALA A 205 -15.35 -18.33 23.06
N ALA A 206 -15.90 -17.65 24.06
CA ALA A 206 -16.59 -16.37 23.87
C ALA A 206 -15.64 -15.30 23.32
N ALA A 207 -14.42 -15.20 23.87
CA ALA A 207 -13.40 -14.26 23.39
C ALA A 207 -12.95 -14.55 21.95
N GLN A 208 -12.87 -15.83 21.56
CA GLN A 208 -12.59 -16.21 20.18
C GLN A 208 -13.73 -15.85 19.23
N VAL A 209 -14.98 -16.05 19.65
CA VAL A 209 -16.16 -15.71 18.84
C VAL A 209 -16.29 -14.19 18.69
N THR A 210 -16.10 -13.41 19.75
CA THR A 210 -16.15 -11.93 19.66
C THR A 210 -15.04 -11.42 18.76
N LYS A 211 -13.80 -11.92 18.91
CA LYS A 211 -12.69 -11.54 18.02
C LYS A 211 -12.99 -11.86 16.55
N LYS A 212 -13.56 -13.05 16.29
CA LYS A 212 -13.95 -13.44 14.93
C LYS A 212 -15.08 -12.58 14.38
N LEU A 213 -16.09 -12.25 15.19
CA LEU A 213 -17.18 -11.36 14.79
C LEU A 213 -16.68 -9.94 14.52
N ASP A 214 -15.77 -9.42 15.34
CA ASP A 214 -15.15 -8.11 15.12
C ASP A 214 -14.32 -8.11 13.82
N ASP A 215 -13.57 -9.17 13.55
CA ASP A 215 -12.81 -9.33 12.30
C ASP A 215 -13.74 -9.43 11.08
N ASP A 216 -14.82 -10.20 11.18
CA ASP A 216 -15.81 -10.37 10.12
C ASP A 216 -16.62 -9.08 9.88
N MET A 217 -17.00 -8.36 10.95
CA MET A 217 -17.67 -7.06 10.86
C MET A 217 -16.74 -5.99 10.30
N LYS A 218 -15.47 -5.96 10.70
CA LYS A 218 -14.46 -5.06 10.15
C LYS A 218 -14.20 -5.36 8.67
N LYS A 219 -14.20 -6.63 8.28
CA LYS A 219 -14.11 -7.05 6.88
C LYS A 219 -15.35 -6.68 6.07
N ALA A 220 -16.55 -6.82 6.64
CA ALA A 220 -17.80 -6.43 6.00
C ALA A 220 -17.93 -4.90 5.87
N ALA A 221 -17.52 -4.15 6.89
CA ALA A 221 -17.46 -2.70 6.86
C ALA A 221 -16.42 -2.21 5.84
N ALA A 222 -15.26 -2.86 5.74
CA ALA A 222 -14.28 -2.57 4.70
C ALA A 222 -14.81 -2.86 3.28
N ALA A 223 -15.78 -3.77 3.14
CA ALA A 223 -16.40 -4.10 1.86
C ALA A 223 -17.49 -3.10 1.42
N GLN A 224 -18.03 -2.30 2.35
CA GLN A 224 -18.95 -1.21 2.01
C GLN A 224 -18.15 0.02 1.62
N LEU A 225 -18.17 0.33 0.33
CA LEU A 225 -17.53 1.53 -0.20
C LEU A 225 -18.28 2.79 0.25
N PRO A 226 -17.58 3.88 0.60
CA PRO A 226 -18.25 5.15 0.87
C PRO A 226 -19.06 5.63 -0.34
N PRO A 227 -20.11 6.45 -0.13
CA PRO A 227 -20.86 7.04 -1.22
C PRO A 227 -19.94 7.75 -2.22
N GLY A 228 -20.15 7.52 -3.52
CA GLY A 228 -19.33 8.09 -4.58
C GLY A 228 -18.06 7.32 -4.93
N TRP A 229 -17.72 6.24 -4.23
CA TRP A 229 -16.60 5.38 -4.59
C TRP A 229 -17.01 4.30 -5.57
N THR A 230 -16.17 4.06 -6.57
CA THR A 230 -16.41 3.06 -7.62
C THR A 230 -15.28 2.04 -7.64
N LYS A 231 -15.64 0.76 -7.88
CA LYS A 231 -14.67 -0.31 -8.05
C LYS A 231 -14.02 -0.17 -9.43
N PHE A 232 -12.70 -0.18 -9.44
CA PHE A 232 -11.86 -0.17 -10.61
C PHE A 232 -11.11 -1.50 -10.70
N GLU A 233 -11.11 -2.10 -11.88
CA GLU A 233 -10.24 -3.22 -12.22
C GLU A 233 -9.36 -2.78 -13.38
N ALA A 234 -8.04 -2.85 -13.20
CA ALA A 234 -7.11 -2.48 -14.26
C ALA A 234 -7.35 -3.33 -15.51
N PRO A 235 -7.21 -2.78 -16.73
CA PRO A 235 -7.45 -3.53 -17.96
C PRO A 235 -6.60 -4.81 -18.09
N ASP A 236 -5.41 -4.82 -17.50
CA ASP A 236 -4.52 -5.98 -17.48
C ASP A 236 -4.73 -6.91 -16.28
N LYS A 237 -5.79 -6.67 -15.47
CA LYS A 237 -6.15 -7.41 -14.26
C LYS A 237 -4.99 -7.56 -13.28
N SER A 238 -4.09 -6.58 -13.24
CA SER A 238 -2.95 -6.59 -12.30
C SER A 238 -3.36 -6.12 -10.90
N VAL A 239 -4.35 -5.24 -10.83
CA VAL A 239 -4.85 -4.63 -9.60
C VAL A 239 -6.34 -4.37 -9.68
N ARG A 240 -7.01 -4.52 -8.54
CA ARG A 240 -8.36 -4.00 -8.29
C ARG A 240 -8.27 -3.00 -7.15
N ALA A 241 -8.95 -1.87 -7.29
CA ALA A 241 -8.99 -0.85 -6.25
C ALA A 241 -10.36 -0.18 -6.24
N ALA A 242 -10.69 0.55 -5.18
CA ALA A 242 -11.82 1.46 -5.20
C ALA A 242 -11.30 2.90 -5.20
N PHE A 243 -11.86 3.75 -6.05
CA PHE A 243 -11.49 5.16 -6.17
C PHE A 243 -12.71 6.05 -5.90
N PRO A 244 -12.53 7.26 -5.33
CA PRO A 244 -13.58 8.27 -5.38
C PRO A 244 -13.91 8.61 -6.85
N ALA A 245 -15.15 8.99 -7.16
CA ALA A 245 -15.48 9.53 -8.47
C ALA A 245 -14.71 10.84 -8.73
N PRO A 246 -14.34 11.15 -9.99
CA PRO A 246 -14.63 10.43 -11.22
C PRO A 246 -13.81 9.13 -11.39
N PHE A 247 -14.14 8.34 -12.42
CA PHE A 247 -13.41 7.10 -12.72
C PHE A 247 -11.93 7.43 -12.96
N PRO A 248 -10.99 6.60 -12.48
CA PRO A 248 -9.58 6.93 -12.60
C PRO A 248 -9.13 6.89 -14.06
N ASP A 249 -8.35 7.90 -14.45
CA ASP A 249 -7.69 7.98 -15.76
C ASP A 249 -6.29 7.35 -15.69
N ASP A 250 -5.74 6.95 -16.85
CA ASP A 250 -4.35 6.55 -16.95
C ASP A 250 -3.46 7.78 -16.66
N ALA A 251 -2.70 7.71 -15.58
CA ALA A 251 -1.85 8.80 -15.13
C ALA A 251 -0.53 8.89 -15.92
N GLY A 252 -0.30 8.01 -16.91
CA GLY A 252 0.83 8.10 -17.82
C GLY A 252 2.17 7.88 -17.13
N LEU A 253 2.26 6.90 -16.22
CA LEU A 253 3.52 6.61 -15.53
C LEU A 253 4.49 5.87 -16.47
N SER A 254 5.37 6.63 -17.11
CA SER A 254 6.55 6.07 -17.79
C SER A 254 7.72 6.03 -16.81
N PHE A 255 8.09 4.82 -16.39
CA PHE A 255 9.26 4.58 -15.55
C PHE A 255 10.06 3.43 -16.13
N THR A 256 11.28 3.72 -16.56
CA THR A 256 12.17 2.74 -17.17
C THR A 256 13.50 2.72 -16.43
N THR A 257 13.84 1.54 -15.93
CA THR A 257 15.16 1.21 -15.39
C THR A 257 15.62 -0.10 -16.00
N GLN A 258 16.85 -0.52 -15.72
CA GLN A 258 17.33 -1.83 -16.19
C GLN A 258 16.51 -3.01 -15.65
N SER A 259 15.87 -2.84 -14.48
CA SER A 259 15.09 -3.89 -13.82
C SER A 259 13.60 -3.86 -14.15
N VAL A 260 13.08 -2.74 -14.66
CA VAL A 260 11.66 -2.53 -14.97
C VAL A 260 11.35 -2.84 -16.43
N THR A 261 10.28 -3.60 -16.67
CA THR A 261 9.75 -3.95 -17.99
C THR A 261 8.55 -3.10 -18.41
N GLY A 262 7.85 -2.53 -17.42
CA GLY A 262 6.72 -1.65 -17.67
C GLY A 262 6.18 -1.08 -16.36
N ALA A 263 5.61 0.10 -16.44
CA ALA A 263 4.88 0.72 -15.34
C ALA A 263 3.55 1.26 -15.89
N LYS A 264 2.51 1.17 -15.07
CA LYS A 264 1.20 1.80 -15.33
C LYS A 264 0.70 2.41 -14.05
N ALA A 265 -0.01 3.53 -14.14
CA ALA A 265 -0.62 4.15 -12.98
C ALA A 265 -2.02 4.65 -13.32
N TRP A 266 -2.90 4.61 -12.33
CA TRP A 266 -4.26 5.10 -12.40
C TRP A 266 -4.46 6.10 -11.28
N ARG A 267 -5.07 7.24 -11.62
CA ARG A 267 -5.30 8.34 -10.68
C ARG A 267 -6.75 8.75 -10.72
N SER A 268 -7.36 8.88 -9.55
CA SER A 268 -8.59 9.65 -9.37
C SER A 268 -8.33 10.83 -8.44
N GLN A 269 -9.00 11.93 -8.73
CA GLN A 269 -8.85 13.20 -8.04
C GLN A 269 -10.21 13.87 -7.93
N GLU A 270 -10.57 14.29 -6.71
CA GLU A 270 -11.75 15.12 -6.50
C GLU A 270 -11.52 16.53 -7.09
N ALA A 271 -12.60 17.19 -7.53
CA ALA A 271 -12.52 18.49 -8.20
C ALA A 271 -11.85 19.59 -7.37
N ASP A 272 -11.95 19.50 -6.03
CA ASP A 272 -11.37 20.45 -5.08
C ASP A 272 -9.94 20.08 -4.65
N TRP A 273 -9.35 19.02 -5.23
CA TRP A 273 -8.03 18.48 -4.88
C TRP A 273 -7.91 18.03 -3.41
N SER A 274 -9.03 17.92 -2.68
CA SER A 274 -9.03 17.52 -1.27
C SER A 274 -8.70 16.03 -1.08
N LEU A 275 -8.86 15.23 -2.13
CA LEU A 275 -8.49 13.82 -2.15
C LEU A 275 -7.95 13.46 -3.55
N THR A 276 -6.75 12.90 -3.58
CA THR A 276 -6.14 12.30 -4.77
C THR A 276 -5.64 10.92 -4.43
N CYS A 277 -6.14 9.91 -5.14
CA CYS A 277 -5.78 8.52 -4.96
C CYS A 277 -5.06 8.04 -6.22
N THR A 278 -3.84 7.53 -6.08
CA THR A 278 -3.06 6.97 -7.19
C THR A 278 -2.64 5.54 -6.87
N VAL A 279 -2.82 4.62 -7.81
CA VAL A 279 -2.23 3.27 -7.75
C VAL A 279 -1.33 3.09 -8.96
N ALA A 280 -0.11 2.63 -8.74
CA ALA A 280 0.83 2.25 -9.78
C ALA A 280 1.24 0.79 -9.63
N VAL A 281 1.38 0.14 -10.78
CA VAL A 281 1.89 -1.23 -10.92
C VAL A 281 3.15 -1.18 -11.75
N VAL A 282 4.25 -1.70 -11.17
CA VAL A 282 5.57 -1.74 -11.78
C VAL A 282 5.94 -3.21 -12.02
N LYS A 283 6.11 -3.61 -13.28
CA LYS A 283 6.51 -4.97 -13.65
C LYS A 283 8.02 -5.04 -13.78
N PHE A 284 8.64 -5.93 -13.01
CA PHE A 284 10.09 -6.17 -13.03
C PHE A 284 10.46 -7.34 -13.93
N ARG A 285 11.69 -7.35 -14.42
CA ARG A 285 12.25 -8.53 -15.11
C ARG A 285 12.35 -9.69 -14.13
N PRO A 286 12.02 -10.93 -14.54
CA PRO A 286 12.16 -12.11 -13.67
C PRO A 286 13.59 -12.34 -13.17
N THR A 287 14.59 -11.85 -13.90
CA THR A 287 16.02 -11.98 -13.56
C THR A 287 16.51 -10.93 -12.57
N SER A 288 15.68 -9.93 -12.22
CA SER A 288 16.07 -8.86 -11.31
C SER A 288 16.18 -9.34 -9.87
N LYS A 289 17.25 -8.94 -9.17
CA LYS A 289 17.43 -9.26 -7.75
C LYS A 289 16.38 -8.54 -6.91
N ALA A 290 16.01 -9.13 -5.77
CA ALA A 290 15.01 -8.54 -4.88
C ALA A 290 15.39 -7.14 -4.39
N ALA A 291 16.67 -6.92 -4.07
CA ALA A 291 17.18 -5.60 -3.66
C ALA A 291 17.04 -4.53 -4.76
N ASP A 292 17.27 -4.90 -6.03
CA ASP A 292 17.12 -3.98 -7.15
C ASP A 292 15.64 -3.62 -7.37
N ARG A 293 14.75 -4.62 -7.25
CA ARG A 293 13.29 -4.41 -7.32
C ARG A 293 12.81 -3.47 -6.22
N GLU A 294 13.26 -3.65 -4.98
CA GLU A 294 12.90 -2.79 -3.86
C GLU A 294 13.45 -1.37 -4.03
N LYS A 295 14.70 -1.23 -4.50
CA LYS A 295 15.33 0.06 -4.80
C LYS A 295 14.58 0.82 -5.88
N ASP A 296 14.25 0.15 -6.99
CA ASP A 296 13.54 0.77 -8.11
C ASP A 296 12.08 1.08 -7.76
N LEU A 297 11.43 0.24 -6.94
CA LEU A 297 10.09 0.53 -6.43
C LEU A 297 10.10 1.75 -5.49
N LYS A 298 11.10 1.87 -4.62
CA LYS A 298 11.30 3.04 -3.76
C LYS A 298 11.54 4.29 -4.60
N LEU A 299 12.31 4.20 -5.68
CA LEU A 299 12.52 5.31 -6.61
C LEU A 299 11.21 5.72 -7.29
N ALA A 300 10.42 4.76 -7.78
CA ALA A 300 9.11 5.02 -8.36
C ALA A 300 8.15 5.68 -7.35
N ALA A 301 8.12 5.21 -6.11
CA ALA A 301 7.34 5.81 -5.03
C ALA A 301 7.79 7.25 -4.73
N GLY A 302 9.10 7.49 -4.69
CA GLY A 302 9.67 8.84 -4.51
C GLY A 302 9.32 9.79 -5.65
N MET A 303 9.37 9.32 -6.90
CA MET A 303 8.98 10.12 -8.07
C MET A 303 7.52 10.53 -8.01
N MET A 304 6.62 9.66 -7.58
CA MET A 304 5.20 10.01 -7.47
C MET A 304 4.86 10.86 -6.24
N ASN A 305 5.75 10.90 -5.24
CA ASN A 305 5.58 11.68 -4.02
C ASN A 305 6.20 13.09 -4.18
N PHE A 306 5.79 13.83 -5.22
CA PHE A 306 6.33 15.14 -5.62
C PHE A 306 6.28 16.26 -4.56
N ALA A 307 5.66 16.01 -3.40
CA ALA A 307 5.23 17.04 -2.45
C ALA A 307 5.90 16.94 -1.07
N ALA A 308 6.41 15.76 -0.70
CA ALA A 308 6.79 15.47 0.68
C ALA A 308 8.24 15.91 1.01
N LYS A 309 8.42 17.13 1.52
CA LYS A 309 9.72 17.55 2.11
C LYS A 309 10.00 16.89 3.46
N ASP A 310 8.96 16.63 4.24
CA ASP A 310 9.04 16.13 5.61
C ASP A 310 8.43 14.72 5.75
N ALA A 311 8.90 13.78 4.92
CA ALA A 311 8.50 12.39 5.05
C ALA A 311 9.09 11.79 6.33
N GLY A 312 8.21 11.27 7.20
CA GLY A 312 8.63 10.42 8.31
C GLY A 312 9.36 9.17 7.79
N GLY A 313 10.16 8.55 8.65
CA GLY A 313 10.82 7.29 8.32
C GLY A 313 9.82 6.20 7.91
N PRO A 314 10.18 5.31 6.96
CA PRO A 314 9.26 4.28 6.49
C PRO A 314 8.92 3.30 7.62
N LYS A 315 7.62 3.09 7.84
CA LYS A 315 7.08 2.06 8.73
C LYS A 315 6.78 0.81 7.92
N THR A 316 6.72 -0.35 8.57
CA THR A 316 6.34 -1.60 7.91
C THR A 316 4.91 -1.97 8.28
N VAL A 317 4.10 -2.30 7.28
CA VAL A 317 2.67 -2.64 7.42
C VAL A 317 2.32 -3.86 6.57
N ASP A 318 1.36 -4.68 7.03
CA ASP A 318 0.82 -5.78 6.22
C ASP A 318 -0.10 -5.24 5.12
N TRP A 319 0.24 -5.48 3.86
CA TRP A 319 -0.56 -5.03 2.72
C TRP A 319 -0.30 -5.91 1.49
N LEU A 320 -1.37 -6.25 0.75
CA LEU A 320 -1.32 -7.13 -0.44
C LEU A 320 -0.64 -8.50 -0.20
N GLY A 321 -0.76 -9.03 1.03
CA GLY A 321 -0.16 -10.32 1.41
C GLY A 321 1.35 -10.27 1.68
N GLY A 322 1.97 -9.08 1.72
CA GLY A 322 3.39 -8.90 2.03
C GLY A 322 3.65 -7.79 3.06
N GLN A 323 4.93 -7.61 3.40
CA GLN A 323 5.42 -6.53 4.25
C GLN A 323 5.64 -5.27 3.39
N ALA A 324 4.66 -4.37 3.37
CA ALA A 324 4.77 -3.10 2.67
C ALA A 324 5.53 -2.07 3.50
N LYS A 325 6.13 -1.10 2.82
CA LYS A 325 6.67 0.11 3.45
C LYS A 325 5.65 1.24 3.31
N GLU A 326 5.36 1.91 4.42
CA GLU A 326 4.45 3.05 4.51
C GLU A 326 5.25 4.28 4.93
N THR A 327 5.10 5.38 4.20
CA THR A 327 5.61 6.69 4.63
C THR A 327 4.48 7.68 4.71
N ASP A 328 4.42 8.39 5.84
CA ASP A 328 3.57 9.54 6.04
C ASP A 328 4.40 10.80 5.82
N ALA A 329 3.88 11.73 5.02
CA ALA A 329 4.47 13.03 4.86
C ALA A 329 3.41 14.10 5.01
N LYS A 330 3.81 15.22 5.64
CA LYS A 330 3.06 16.46 5.55
C LYS A 330 3.80 17.38 4.59
N GLY A 331 3.04 18.08 3.78
CA GLY A 331 3.60 19.09 2.90
C GLY A 331 3.52 18.72 1.42
N GLY A 332 3.40 19.78 0.66
CA GLY A 332 3.36 19.89 -0.79
C GLY A 332 3.38 21.37 -1.14
N VAL A 333 3.02 21.71 -2.38
CA VAL A 333 2.80 23.11 -2.77
C VAL A 333 1.78 23.79 -1.84
N ASN A 334 0.85 22.99 -1.30
CA ASN A 334 -0.08 23.37 -0.24
C ASN A 334 0.32 22.67 1.08
N GLN A 335 0.67 23.45 2.10
CA GLN A 335 1.13 22.93 3.41
C GLN A 335 0.09 22.08 4.15
N ASP A 336 -1.18 22.16 3.75
CA ASP A 336 -2.31 21.46 4.39
C ASP A 336 -2.50 20.01 3.89
N LEU A 337 -1.79 19.58 2.85
CA LEU A 337 -1.94 18.23 2.31
C LEU A 337 -1.08 17.22 3.06
N SER A 338 -1.74 16.14 3.49
CA SER A 338 -1.08 14.94 4.01
C SER A 338 -0.98 13.90 2.90
N VAL A 339 0.18 13.27 2.78
CA VAL A 339 0.45 12.23 1.79
C VAL A 339 0.85 10.95 2.49
N VAL A 340 0.10 9.87 2.23
CA VAL A 340 0.43 8.53 2.70
C VAL A 340 0.78 7.69 1.48
N THR A 341 1.98 7.12 1.47
CA THR A 341 2.48 6.28 0.38
C THR A 341 2.78 4.88 0.91
N ARG A 342 2.19 3.86 0.28
CA ARG A 342 2.52 2.45 0.53
C ARG A 342 3.15 1.84 -0.70
N TRP A 343 4.19 1.04 -0.52
CA TRP A 343 4.73 0.21 -1.59
C TRP A 343 5.16 -1.17 -1.13
N VAL A 344 5.01 -2.16 -2.01
CA VAL A 344 5.35 -3.56 -1.75
C VAL A 344 5.73 -4.27 -3.04
N VAL A 345 6.69 -5.18 -2.96
CA VAL A 345 7.06 -6.09 -4.06
C VAL A 345 6.44 -7.45 -3.79
N VAL A 346 5.63 -7.95 -4.74
CA VAL A 346 5.02 -9.28 -4.73
C VAL A 346 5.48 -10.02 -5.98
N GLY A 347 6.36 -11.01 -5.80
CA GLY A 347 6.99 -11.69 -6.94
C GLY A 347 7.75 -10.70 -7.84
N ASN A 348 7.41 -10.68 -9.13
CA ASN A 348 8.02 -9.76 -10.11
C ASN A 348 7.19 -8.48 -10.32
N THR A 349 6.24 -8.18 -9.45
CA THR A 349 5.38 -6.99 -9.56
C THR A 349 5.51 -6.14 -8.31
N GLY A 350 5.82 -4.87 -8.50
CA GLY A 350 5.77 -3.84 -7.47
C GLY A 350 4.45 -3.10 -7.53
N TYR A 351 3.90 -2.81 -6.36
CA TYR A 351 2.70 -2.02 -6.20
C TYR A 351 3.06 -0.76 -5.41
N VAL A 352 2.61 0.39 -5.88
CA VAL A 352 2.70 1.65 -5.14
C VAL A 352 1.31 2.26 -5.08
N ALA A 353 0.87 2.68 -3.91
CA ALA A 353 -0.40 3.34 -3.71
C ALA A 353 -0.18 4.62 -2.89
N ILE A 354 -0.73 5.72 -3.36
CA ILE A 354 -0.55 7.06 -2.80
C ILE A 354 -1.91 7.68 -2.57
N VAL A 355 -2.13 8.17 -1.36
CA VAL A 355 -3.30 8.98 -1.01
C VAL A 355 -2.81 10.33 -0.55
N GLN A 356 -3.18 11.36 -1.30
CA GLN A 356 -3.04 12.76 -0.88
C GLN A 356 -4.40 13.22 -0.40
N HIS A 357 -4.47 13.78 0.81
CA HIS A 357 -5.73 14.27 1.35
C HIS A 357 -5.58 15.55 2.17
N LYS A 358 -6.65 16.34 2.19
CA LYS A 358 -6.87 17.45 3.12
C LYS A 358 -8.00 17.03 4.07
N ASP A 359 -7.69 16.88 5.35
CA ASP A 359 -8.66 16.58 6.42
C ASP A 359 -9.54 15.32 6.26
N LYS A 360 -9.16 14.38 5.36
CA LYS A 360 -9.87 13.09 5.13
C LYS A 360 -9.04 11.82 5.46
N PRO A 361 -8.60 11.61 6.72
CA PRO A 361 -7.79 10.44 7.09
C PRO A 361 -8.52 9.10 6.95
N GLU A 362 -9.86 9.07 6.98
CA GLU A 362 -10.68 7.88 6.76
C GLU A 362 -10.65 7.39 5.32
N ALA A 363 -10.51 8.31 4.34
CA ALA A 363 -10.35 7.96 2.93
C ALA A 363 -9.07 7.16 2.69
N VAL A 364 -7.99 7.47 3.44
CA VAL A 364 -6.71 6.75 3.39
C VAL A 364 -6.90 5.27 3.74
N ARG A 365 -7.55 5.00 4.88
CA ARG A 365 -7.79 3.62 5.33
C ARG A 365 -8.70 2.88 4.35
N THR A 366 -9.75 3.56 3.89
CA THR A 366 -10.71 2.98 2.94
C THR A 366 -10.02 2.59 1.64
N PHE A 367 -9.21 3.49 1.08
CA PHE A 367 -8.47 3.23 -0.16
C PHE A 367 -7.56 2.01 -0.02
N PHE A 368 -6.65 2.02 0.94
CA PHE A 368 -5.66 0.95 1.07
C PHE A 368 -6.28 -0.41 1.39
N ASN A 369 -7.41 -0.45 2.12
CA ASN A 369 -8.13 -1.69 2.40
C ASN A 369 -8.85 -2.26 1.18
N ASN A 370 -9.11 -1.44 0.16
CA ASN A 370 -9.80 -1.84 -1.07
C ASN A 370 -8.84 -2.07 -2.24
N VAL A 371 -7.52 -1.88 -2.07
CA VAL A 371 -6.54 -2.29 -3.07
C VAL A 371 -6.24 -3.78 -2.92
N GLU A 372 -6.51 -4.54 -3.98
CA GLU A 372 -6.26 -5.97 -4.09
C GLU A 372 -5.30 -6.23 -5.26
N ALA A 373 -4.25 -7.02 -5.00
CA ALA A 373 -3.37 -7.55 -6.03
C ALA A 373 -4.06 -8.74 -6.68
N LEU A 374 -4.26 -8.67 -7.99
CA LEU A 374 -4.89 -9.75 -8.75
C LEU A 374 -3.87 -10.67 -9.42
N SER A 375 -2.58 -10.38 -9.29
CA SER A 375 -1.52 -11.26 -9.78
C SER A 375 -1.47 -12.55 -8.93
N LYS A 376 -1.65 -13.68 -9.60
CA LYS A 376 -1.39 -15.02 -9.05
C LYS A 376 0.00 -15.48 -9.43
#